data_AF-A0A645GTE9-F1
#
_entry.id   AF-A0A645GTE9-F1
#
_cell.length_a   1.000
_cell.length_b   1.000
_cell.length_c   1.000
_cell.angle_alpha   90.00
_cell.angle_beta   90.00
_cell.angle_gamma   90.00
#
_symmetry.space_group_name_H-M   'P 1'
#
loop_
_entity.id
_entity.type
_entity.pdbx_description
1 polymer ?
#
loop_
_entity_poly.entity_id
_entity_poly.type
_entity_poly.pdbx_seq_one_letter_code
_entity_poly.pdbx_strand_id
1 'polypeptide(L)'
;MLVQYLELYNEQQRRRHLVRPGLTGLAQISGRNAISWEEKFKLDVDYAEQVTVMKDLSIILLTIKKVLKRDGINSNTSETMEPFKGS
;
A
#
# COMPACT_ATOMS: atom_id res chain seq x y z
N MET A 1 -10.51 -1.10 4.55
CA MET A 1 -9.75 -1.28 5.80
C MET A 1 -10.10 -2.66 6.34
N LEU A 2 -9.12 -3.46 6.76
CA LEU A 2 -9.37 -4.77 7.35
C LEU A 2 -9.24 -4.65 8.87
N VAL A 3 -10.37 -4.55 9.57
CA VAL A 3 -10.45 -4.32 11.02
C VAL A 3 -9.72 -5.42 11.81
N GLN A 4 -9.67 -6.64 11.26
CA GLN A 4 -8.99 -7.80 11.85
C GLN A 4 -7.48 -7.62 12.10
N TYR A 5 -6.83 -6.60 11.50
CA TYR A 5 -5.38 -6.36 11.68
C TYR A 5 -5.06 -5.29 12.73
N LEU A 6 -6.07 -4.62 13.30
CA LEU A 6 -5.84 -3.52 14.24
C LEU A 6 -5.02 -3.94 15.47
N GLU A 7 -5.26 -5.15 15.98
CA GLU A 7 -4.55 -5.69 17.14
C GLU A 7 -3.13 -6.18 16.80
N LEU A 8 -2.86 -6.43 15.53
CA LEU A 8 -1.56 -6.93 15.06
C LEU A 8 -0.56 -5.81 14.74
N TYR A 9 -1.02 -4.56 14.72
CA TYR A 9 -0.17 -3.42 14.39
C TYR A 9 0.66 -2.97 15.58
N ASN A 10 1.96 -2.80 15.34
CA ASN A 10 2.82 -2.04 16.25
C ASN A 10 2.52 -0.53 16.19
N GLU A 11 3.15 0.24 17.08
CA GLU A 11 2.91 1.69 17.18
C GLU A 11 3.18 2.45 15.89
N GLN A 12 4.26 2.10 15.19
CA GLN A 12 4.61 2.73 13.93
C GLN A 12 3.60 2.40 12.83
N GLN A 13 3.22 1.13 12.69
CA GLN A 13 2.25 0.67 11.69
C GLN A 13 0.89 1.33 11.86
N ARG A 14 0.45 1.60 13.10
CA ARG A 14 -0.79 2.33 13.38
C ARG A 14 -0.81 3.75 12.81
N ARG A 15 0.36 4.38 12.61
CA ARG A 15 0.46 5.74 12.05
C ARG A 15 -0.01 5.83 10.60
N ARG A 16 -0.13 4.72 9.88
CA ARG A 16 -0.78 4.69 8.56
C ARG A 16 -2.22 5.23 8.57
N HIS A 17 -2.88 5.22 9.73
CA HIS A 17 -4.26 5.67 9.92
C HIS A 17 -4.37 7.17 10.21
N LEU A 18 -3.25 7.92 10.21
CA LEU A 18 -3.26 9.38 10.30
C LEU A 18 -3.95 10.03 9.08
N VAL A 19 -4.00 9.31 7.96
CA VAL A 19 -4.71 9.72 6.75
C VAL A 19 -5.85 8.75 6.43
N ARG A 20 -6.88 9.24 5.75
CA ARG A 20 -8.00 8.40 5.31
C ARG A 20 -7.52 7.40 4.25
N PRO A 21 -8.01 6.15 4.28
CA PRO A 21 -7.67 5.18 3.25
C PRO A 21 -8.13 5.65 1.86
N GLY A 22 -7.25 5.54 0.87
CA GLY A 22 -7.52 5.89 -0.53
C GLY A 22 -7.69 4.68 -1.44
N LEU A 23 -8.15 4.93 -2.67
CA LEU A 23 -8.28 3.90 -3.72
C LEU A 23 -6.90 3.41 -4.21
N THR A 24 -5.94 4.32 -4.31
CA THR A 24 -4.54 4.06 -4.65
C THR A 24 -3.62 4.74 -3.64
N GLY A 25 -2.35 4.35 -3.62
CA GLY A 25 -1.38 4.82 -2.66
C GLY A 25 0.04 4.40 -3.04
N LEU A 26 1.01 4.82 -2.24
CA LEU A 26 2.42 4.56 -2.50
C LEU A 26 2.72 3.05 -2.58
N ALA A 27 2.17 2.24 -1.67
CA ALA A 27 2.31 0.78 -1.70
C ALA A 27 1.76 0.15 -3.01
N GLN A 28 0.62 0.65 -3.50
CA GLN A 28 -0.02 0.16 -4.74
C GLN A 28 0.81 0.46 -5.98
N ILE A 29 1.47 1.63 -6.05
CA ILE A 29 2.33 1.97 -7.18
C ILE A 29 3.71 1.33 -7.09
N SER A 30 4.21 1.00 -5.90
CA SER A 30 5.54 0.41 -5.72
C SER A 30 5.60 -1.08 -6.10
N GLY A 31 4.57 -1.87 -5.82
CA GLY A 31 4.64 -3.32 -6.13
C GLY A 31 3.36 -4.13 -5.97
N ARG A 32 2.26 -3.56 -5.47
CA ARG A 32 0.99 -4.27 -5.19
C ARG A 32 1.22 -5.55 -4.39
N ASN A 33 1.04 -6.73 -4.98
CA ASN A 33 1.17 -8.01 -4.30
C ASN A 33 2.60 -8.58 -4.34
N ALA A 34 3.51 -7.93 -5.08
CA ALA A 34 4.91 -8.34 -5.18
C ALA A 34 5.79 -7.85 -4.01
N ILE A 35 5.25 -7.02 -3.11
CA ILE A 35 5.96 -6.50 -1.94
C ILE A 35 5.37 -7.08 -0.65
N SER A 36 6.24 -7.28 0.34
CA SER A 36 5.90 -7.84 1.64
C SER A 36 4.96 -6.92 2.44
N TRP A 37 4.31 -7.47 3.48
CA TRP A 37 3.48 -6.68 4.39
C TRP A 37 4.26 -5.54 5.07
N GLU A 38 5.48 -5.80 5.50
CA GLU A 38 6.34 -4.81 6.15
C GLU A 38 6.67 -3.64 5.21
N GLU A 39 7.03 -3.94 3.96
CA GLU A 39 7.27 -2.91 2.95
C GLU A 39 6.02 -2.09 2.65
N LYS A 40 4.84 -2.73 2.57
CA LYS A 40 3.57 -2.00 2.42
C LYS A 40 3.33 -1.04 3.57
N PHE A 41 3.47 -1.51 4.81
CA PHE A 41 3.24 -0.66 5.97
C PHE A 41 4.24 0.49 6.04
N LYS A 42 5.51 0.25 5.71
CA LYS A 42 6.51 1.30 5.64
C LYS A 42 6.10 2.39 4.64
N LEU A 43 5.72 2.00 3.41
CA LEU A 43 5.28 2.95 2.40
C LEU A 43 3.99 3.69 2.80
N ASP A 44 3.07 3.01 3.48
CA ASP A 44 1.82 3.62 3.97
C ASP A 44 2.09 4.65 5.08
N VAL A 45 3.02 4.36 6.00
CA VAL A 45 3.45 5.30 7.06
C VAL A 45 4.22 6.48 6.46
N ASP A 46 5.19 6.22 5.57
CA ASP A 46 5.98 7.26 4.90
C ASP A 46 5.08 8.22 4.12
N TYR A 47 4.04 7.70 3.47
CA TYR A 47 3.04 8.52 2.80
C TYR A 47 2.21 9.33 3.81
N ALA A 48 1.71 8.70 4.87
CA ALA A 48 0.89 9.37 5.90
C ALA A 48 1.64 10.52 6.59
N GLU A 49 2.94 10.39 6.81
CA GLU A 49 3.78 11.41 7.44
C GLU A 49 4.13 12.58 6.53
N GLN A 50 4.19 12.36 5.22
CA GLN A 50 4.72 13.33 4.26
C GLN A 50 3.77 13.61 3.09
N VAL A 51 2.47 13.51 3.33
CA VAL A 51 1.43 13.72 2.31
C VAL A 51 1.46 15.15 1.79
N THR A 52 1.46 15.30 0.46
CA THR A 52 1.39 16.60 -0.22
C THR A 52 0.61 16.45 -1.53
N VAL A 53 0.01 17.53 -2.00
CA VAL A 53 -0.75 17.54 -3.28
C VAL A 53 0.10 17.08 -4.46
N MET A 54 1.39 17.44 -4.49
CA MET A 54 2.31 17.01 -5.54
C MET A 54 2.56 15.50 -5.51
N LYS A 55 2.70 14.90 -4.33
CA LYS A 55 2.83 13.45 -4.19
C LYS A 55 1.54 12.75 -4.64
N ASP A 56 0.36 13.27 -4.29
CA ASP A 56 -0.91 12.69 -4.73
C ASP A 56 -1.05 12.70 -6.26
N LEU A 57 -0.71 13.82 -6.89
CA LEU A 57 -0.72 13.92 -8.35
C LEU A 57 0.25 12.91 -8.99
N SER A 58 1.44 12.74 -8.41
CA SER A 58 2.40 11.74 -8.88
C SER A 58 1.85 10.31 -8.76
N ILE A 59 1.18 9.99 -7.65
CA ILE A 59 0.59 8.67 -7.40
C ILE A 59 -0.52 8.39 -8.42
N ILE A 60 -1.38 9.38 -8.71
CA ILE A 60 -2.44 9.25 -9.71
C ILE A 60 -1.84 8.96 -11.10
N LEU A 61 -0.85 9.74 -11.54
CA LEU A 61 -0.21 9.55 -12.85
C LEU A 61 0.47 8.17 -12.97
N LEU A 62 1.19 7.74 -11.93
CA LEU A 62 1.83 6.43 -11.90
C LEU A 62 0.80 5.29 -11.85
N THR A 63 -0.32 5.50 -11.17
CA THR A 63 -1.44 4.55 -11.16
C THR A 63 -2.01 4.37 -12.57
N ILE A 64 -2.28 5.46 -13.29
CA ILE A 64 -2.76 5.41 -14.69
C ILE A 64 -1.75 4.66 -15.57
N LYS A 65 -0.46 4.99 -15.45
CA LYS A 65 0.62 4.33 -16.21
C LYS A 65 0.65 2.82 -15.95
N LYS A 66 0.53 2.37 -14.69
CA LYS A 66 0.51 0.94 -14.34
C LYS A 66 -0.72 0.22 -14.91
N VAL A 67 -1.89 0.84 -14.83
CA VAL A 67 -3.13 0.28 -15.39
C VAL A 67 -3.02 0.12 -16.91
N LEU A 68 -2.52 1.13 -17.62
CA LEU A 68 -2.32 1.07 -19.08
C LEU A 68 -1.30 0.01 -19.48
N LYS A 69 -0.22 -0.14 -18.71
CA LYS A 69 0.80 -1.18 -18.95
C LYS A 69 0.38 -2.59 -18.52
N ARG A 70 -0.75 -2.74 -17.83
CA ARG A 70 -1.17 -4.00 -17.17
C ARG A 70 -0.09 -4.59 -16.26
N ASP A 71 0.71 -3.71 -15.68
CA ASP A 71 1.88 -4.07 -14.88
C ASP A 71 1.44 -4.57 -13.49
N GLY A 72 1.94 -5.73 -13.08
CA GLY A 72 1.55 -6.39 -11.83
C GLY A 72 0.22 -7.16 -11.86
N ILE A 73 -0.28 -7.53 -13.05
CA ILE A 73 -1.47 -8.39 -13.23
C ILE A 73 -1.09 -9.86 -13.53
N ASN A 74 0.14 -10.12 -14.00
CA ASN A 74 0.62 -11.48 -14.27
C ASN A 74 1.41 -12.05 -13.09
N SER A 75 0.78 -12.90 -12.29
CA SER A 75 1.48 -13.83 -11.40
C SER A 75 0.90 -15.23 -11.58
N ASN A 76 1.66 -16.12 -12.24
CA ASN A 76 1.33 -17.53 -12.48
C ASN A 76 1.31 -18.41 -11.21
N THR A 77 1.31 -17.81 -10.01
CA THR A 77 1.36 -18.51 -8.72
C THR A 77 0.68 -17.67 -7.64
N SER A 78 -0.41 -18.22 -7.08
CA SER A 78 -1.23 -17.76 -5.93
C SER A 78 -1.63 -16.28 -5.91
N GLU A 79 -2.90 -16.01 -6.24
CA GLU A 79 -3.47 -14.67 -6.51
C GLU A 79 -3.64 -13.75 -5.29
N THR A 80 -3.43 -14.22 -4.06
CA THR A 80 -3.69 -13.45 -2.85
C THR A 80 -2.54 -13.54 -1.85
N MET A 81 -2.12 -12.40 -1.30
CA MET A 81 -1.15 -12.38 -0.20
C MET A 81 -1.70 -13.14 1.01
N GLU A 82 -0.82 -13.90 1.66
CA GLU A 82 -1.10 -14.52 2.95
C GLU A 82 -1.56 -13.49 3.99
N PRO A 83 -2.44 -13.86 4.93
CA PRO A 83 -2.88 -12.98 6.00
C PRO A 83 -1.70 -12.43 6.80
N PHE A 84 -1.77 -11.14 7.15
CA PHE A 84 -0.79 -10.54 8.06
C PHE A 84 -0.93 -11.16 9.45
N LYS A 85 0.18 -11.60 10.06
CA LYS A 85 0.21 -12.29 11.36
C LYS A 85 0.80 -11.45 12.50
N GLY A 86 1.04 -10.16 12.28
CA GLY A 86 1.75 -9.30 13.23
C GLY A 86 3.26 -9.36 13.05
N SER A 87 3.94 -8.35 13.61
CA SER A 87 5.40 -8.19 13.62
C SER A 87 5.83 -7.40 14.86
#